data_AF-A0A7C7KJV9-F1
#
_entry.id   AF-A0A7C7KJV9-F1
#
_cell.length_a   1.000
_cell.length_b   1.000
_cell.length_c   1.000
_cell.angle_alpha   90.00
_cell.angle_beta   90.00
_cell.angle_gamma   90.00
#
_symmetry.space_group_name_H-M   'P 1'
#
loop_
_entity.id
_entity.type
_entity.pdbx_description
1 polymer ?
#
loop_
_entity_poly.entity_id
_entity_poly.type
_entity_poly.pdbx_seq_one_letter_code
_entity_poly.pdbx_strand_id
1 'polypeptide(L)'
;MKNISKVEPVRRMMAGETGVATFFSPAMQRDMISGFNTVKTSGWGVMVPQPIEELEEKAFEVQLAALAMAMAGLVAAAVISWLIAGFLMRPIDSVVTTARRIAGGDLAARVPGSPPLTPLELRELSGGFNSMAERIEDHQKAMRTALDEARLANRTKSEFLANMSHEFRTPLNAVIGFSDTMRQQILGPLGSARYREYVENIYNSGKHLLAIISDILDLSKIEAGRMDIEDDIFDAAEMIEESLVLIRPRAAEAELTMEVETETGLPPLRASKVKMKQVLVNLLANAVRFTPTGGTVRCSTARGLDGDLHIRISDTGIGMTAEEI
;
A
#
# COMPACT_ATOMS: atom_id res chain seq x y z
N MET A 1 64.06 60.58 -64.17
CA MET A 1 64.04 60.07 -62.78
C MET A 1 63.04 60.88 -61.98
N LYS A 2 61.99 60.28 -61.42
CA LYS A 2 61.09 60.96 -60.47
C LYS A 2 61.82 61.12 -59.14
N ASN A 3 61.84 62.33 -58.56
CA ASN A 3 62.49 62.59 -57.27
C ASN A 3 61.63 61.98 -56.13
N ILE A 4 62.17 60.98 -55.44
CA ILE A 4 61.49 60.24 -54.36
C ILE A 4 61.88 60.72 -52.95
N SER A 5 62.68 61.78 -52.82
CA SER A 5 63.16 62.29 -51.52
C SER A 5 62.05 62.88 -50.63
N LYS A 6 60.86 63.11 -51.19
CA LYS A 6 59.67 63.60 -50.48
C LYS A 6 58.78 62.48 -49.94
N VAL A 7 59.07 61.23 -50.28
CA VAL A 7 58.33 60.06 -49.76
C VAL A 7 58.80 59.81 -48.33
N GLU A 8 57.86 59.68 -47.39
CA GLU A 8 58.14 59.68 -45.95
C GLU A 8 59.22 58.67 -45.51
N PRO A 9 59.15 57.37 -45.89
CA PRO A 9 60.24 56.42 -45.63
C PRO A 9 61.61 56.89 -46.10
N VAL A 10 61.69 57.50 -47.30
CA VAL A 10 62.97 57.96 -47.88
C VAL A 10 63.50 59.19 -47.16
N ARG A 11 62.61 60.11 -46.77
CA ARG A 11 62.96 61.31 -45.99
C ARG A 11 63.53 60.93 -44.62
N ARG A 12 62.86 60.02 -43.92
CA ARG A 12 63.30 59.54 -42.59
C ARG A 12 64.59 58.73 -42.69
N MET A 13 64.75 57.95 -43.74
CA MET A 13 66.00 57.23 -44.04
C MET A 13 67.16 58.18 -44.35
N MET A 14 66.93 59.27 -45.08
CA MET A 14 67.95 60.31 -45.28
C MET A 14 68.34 61.03 -43.98
N ALA A 15 67.44 61.07 -43.00
CA ALA A 15 67.72 61.61 -41.66
C ALA A 15 68.44 60.61 -40.72
N GLY A 16 68.71 59.38 -41.17
CA GLY A 16 69.40 58.36 -40.37
C GLY A 16 68.47 57.50 -39.48
N GLU A 17 67.16 57.54 -39.71
CA GLU A 17 66.18 56.77 -38.93
C GLU A 17 65.90 55.37 -39.52
N THR A 18 65.48 54.45 -38.65
CA THR A 18 65.00 53.10 -39.00
C THR A 18 63.59 52.92 -38.44
N GLY A 19 62.70 52.29 -39.20
CA GLY A 19 61.34 52.05 -38.73
C GLY A 19 60.41 51.53 -39.81
N VAL A 20 59.11 51.66 -39.55
CA VAL A 20 58.04 51.33 -40.50
C VAL A 20 57.23 52.59 -40.75
N ALA A 21 56.92 52.87 -42.01
CA ALA A 21 56.06 53.98 -42.39
C ALA A 21 55.17 53.59 -43.56
N THR A 22 53.98 54.19 -43.62
CA THR A 22 53.05 54.06 -44.75
C THR A 22 53.24 55.22 -45.71
N PHE A 23 53.04 54.98 -47.00
CA PHE A 23 53.12 56.01 -48.03
C PHE A 23 52.33 55.59 -49.28
N PHE A 24 51.78 56.55 -50.00
CA PHE A 24 51.19 56.31 -51.31
C PHE A 24 52.29 56.22 -52.38
N SER A 25 52.31 55.15 -53.18
CA SER A 25 53.24 55.02 -54.32
C SER A 25 52.59 55.50 -55.60
N PRO A 26 53.01 56.65 -56.19
CA PRO A 26 52.44 57.12 -57.45
C PRO A 26 52.74 56.21 -58.64
N ALA A 27 53.75 55.34 -58.53
CA ALA A 27 54.11 54.37 -59.57
C ALA A 27 53.20 53.14 -59.56
N MET A 28 52.80 52.68 -58.37
CA MET A 28 51.90 51.52 -58.18
C MET A 28 50.44 51.94 -58.00
N GLN A 29 50.16 53.24 -57.81
CA GLN A 29 48.84 53.83 -57.52
C GLN A 29 48.13 53.18 -56.31
N ARG A 30 48.90 52.82 -55.28
CA ARG A 30 48.41 52.11 -54.08
C ARG A 30 49.11 52.59 -52.81
N ASP A 31 48.44 52.39 -51.68
CA ASP A 31 49.03 52.60 -50.35
C ASP A 31 49.97 51.45 -49.99
N MET A 32 51.19 51.82 -49.62
CA MET A 32 52.28 50.91 -49.31
C MET A 32 52.67 51.07 -47.85
N ILE A 33 53.04 49.97 -47.21
CA ILE A 33 53.79 49.98 -45.95
C ILE A 33 55.22 49.57 -46.25
N SER A 34 56.19 50.25 -45.66
CA SER A 34 57.60 49.87 -45.83
C SER A 34 58.35 49.90 -44.53
N GLY A 35 59.05 48.80 -44.26
CA GLY A 35 60.18 48.79 -43.35
C GLY A 35 61.39 49.39 -44.04
N PHE A 36 62.02 50.38 -43.41
CA PHE A 36 63.21 51.05 -43.93
C PHE A 36 64.32 51.09 -42.88
N ASN A 37 65.56 51.00 -43.33
CA ASN A 37 66.76 51.02 -42.49
C ASN A 37 67.93 51.72 -43.20
N THR A 38 68.77 52.39 -42.43
CA THR A 38 69.96 53.10 -42.92
C THR A 38 71.24 52.36 -42.56
N VAL A 39 72.08 52.08 -43.54
CA VAL A 39 73.39 51.44 -43.34
C VAL A 39 74.43 52.54 -43.06
N LYS A 40 74.72 52.75 -41.77
CA LYS A 40 75.56 53.87 -41.28
C LYS A 40 76.96 53.94 -41.89
N THR A 41 77.54 52.81 -42.28
CA THR A 41 78.92 52.73 -42.82
C THR A 41 79.03 53.10 -44.29
N SER A 42 78.00 52.82 -45.08
CA SER A 42 78.04 53.04 -46.53
C SER A 42 77.21 54.24 -46.98
N GLY A 43 76.33 54.75 -46.10
CA GLY A 43 75.37 55.81 -46.44
C GLY A 43 74.20 55.32 -47.28
N TRP A 44 74.06 54.00 -47.48
CA TRP A 44 72.95 53.42 -48.23
C TRP A 44 71.71 53.29 -47.36
N GLY A 45 70.55 53.55 -47.98
CA GLY A 45 69.25 53.29 -47.39
C GLY A 45 68.57 52.12 -48.08
N VAL A 46 68.04 51.18 -47.30
CA VAL A 46 67.28 50.04 -47.81
C VAL A 46 65.84 50.18 -47.33
N MET A 47 64.88 50.09 -48.25
CA MET A 47 63.46 50.02 -47.93
C MET A 47 62.84 48.84 -48.68
N VAL A 48 61.93 48.13 -48.03
CA VAL A 48 61.15 47.05 -48.65
C VAL A 48 59.69 47.50 -48.62
N PRO A 49 59.16 48.05 -49.72
CA PRO A 49 57.76 48.48 -49.79
C PRO A 49 56.85 47.31 -50.16
N GLN A 50 55.75 47.17 -49.43
CA GLN A 50 54.71 46.18 -49.69
C GLN A 50 53.33 46.86 -49.72
N PRO A 51 52.43 46.52 -50.66
CA PRO A 51 51.08 47.07 -50.66
C PRO A 51 50.31 46.67 -49.39
N ILE A 52 49.60 47.63 -48.77
CA ILE A 52 48.78 47.35 -47.59
C ILE A 52 47.62 46.42 -47.94
N GLU A 53 47.01 46.63 -49.11
CA GLU A 53 45.94 45.78 -49.65
C GLU A 53 46.32 44.30 -49.69
N GLU A 54 47.56 43.94 -50.05
CA GLU A 54 48.02 42.55 -50.08
C GLU A 54 48.18 41.94 -48.67
N LEU A 55 48.46 42.76 -47.65
CA LEU A 55 48.53 42.32 -46.26
C LEU A 55 47.11 42.18 -45.66
N GLU A 56 46.21 43.10 -45.98
CA GLU A 56 44.81 43.06 -45.57
C GLU A 56 44.08 41.87 -46.20
N GLU A 57 44.29 41.59 -47.49
CA GLU A 57 43.71 40.45 -48.20
C GLU A 57 44.15 39.12 -47.56
N LYS A 58 45.46 38.95 -47.30
CA LYS A 58 45.97 37.75 -46.61
C LYS A 58 45.49 37.63 -45.16
N ALA A 59 45.40 38.74 -44.42
CA ALA A 59 44.88 38.72 -43.05
C ALA A 59 43.39 38.34 -43.03
N PHE A 60 42.61 38.85 -43.99
CA PHE A 60 41.19 38.56 -44.14
C PHE A 60 40.96 37.08 -44.48
N GLU A 61 41.73 36.48 -45.39
CA GLU A 61 41.65 35.05 -45.71
C GLU A 61 41.88 34.17 -44.47
N VAL A 62 42.93 34.44 -43.69
CA VAL A 62 43.24 33.68 -42.48
C VAL A 62 42.14 33.85 -41.43
N GLN A 63 41.62 35.06 -41.24
CA GLN A 63 40.54 35.33 -40.29
C GLN A 63 39.23 34.63 -40.69
N LEU A 64 38.88 34.64 -41.98
CA LEU A 64 37.71 33.96 -42.50
C LEU A 64 37.82 32.44 -42.33
N ALA A 65 38.99 31.87 -42.62
CA ALA A 65 39.25 30.44 -42.41
C ALA A 65 39.16 30.06 -40.92
N ALA A 66 39.72 30.87 -40.03
CA ALA A 66 39.63 30.65 -38.58
C ALA A 66 38.18 30.69 -38.08
N LEU A 67 37.38 31.65 -38.55
CA LEU A 67 35.97 31.78 -38.20
C LEU A 67 35.14 30.62 -38.75
N ALA A 68 35.41 30.20 -39.99
CA ALA A 68 34.78 29.03 -40.59
C ALA A 68 35.06 27.74 -39.78
N MET A 69 36.30 27.53 -39.33
CA MET A 69 36.67 26.40 -38.48
C MET A 69 35.98 26.46 -37.11
N ALA A 70 35.93 27.64 -36.48
CA ALA A 70 35.24 27.82 -35.21
C ALA A 70 33.74 27.52 -35.34
N MET A 71 33.10 28.01 -36.40
CA MET A 71 31.70 27.72 -36.72
C MET A 71 31.46 26.25 -37.00
N ALA A 72 32.32 25.60 -37.78
CA ALA A 72 32.24 24.17 -38.05
C ALA A 72 32.37 23.34 -36.75
N GLY A 73 33.27 23.72 -35.85
CA GLY A 73 33.43 23.10 -34.54
C GLY A 73 32.18 23.26 -33.66
N LEU A 74 31.57 24.45 -33.64
CA LEU A 74 30.31 24.73 -32.93
C LEU A 74 29.15 23.87 -33.47
N VAL A 75 29.02 23.81 -34.79
CA VAL A 75 27.98 22.98 -35.44
C VAL A 75 28.20 21.50 -35.13
N ALA A 76 29.44 21.01 -35.24
CA ALA A 76 29.77 19.63 -34.91
C ALA A 76 29.46 19.30 -33.44
N ALA A 77 29.81 20.17 -32.51
CA ALA A 77 29.50 20.00 -31.09
C ALA A 77 27.99 19.96 -30.84
N ALA A 78 27.21 20.83 -31.48
CA ALA A 78 25.75 20.84 -31.37
C ALA A 78 25.12 19.54 -31.91
N VAL A 79 25.59 19.07 -33.07
CA VAL A 79 25.12 17.81 -33.67
C VAL A 79 25.46 16.61 -32.79
N ILE A 80 26.70 16.52 -32.29
CA ILE A 80 27.13 15.45 -31.37
C ILE A 80 26.28 15.50 -30.09
N SER A 81 26.07 16.68 -29.52
CA SER A 81 25.23 16.86 -28.32
C SER A 81 23.80 16.39 -28.55
N TRP A 82 23.19 16.75 -29.68
CA TRP A 82 21.84 16.31 -30.04
C TRP A 82 21.74 14.79 -30.22
N LEU A 83 22.74 14.18 -30.85
CA LEU A 83 22.82 12.73 -31.02
C LEU A 83 22.94 12.01 -29.67
N ILE A 84 23.85 12.46 -28.79
CA ILE A 84 24.06 11.88 -27.45
C ILE A 84 22.78 12.04 -26.62
N ALA A 85 22.13 13.21 -26.66
CA ALA A 85 20.88 13.44 -25.94
C ALA A 85 19.78 12.45 -26.38
N GLY A 86 19.54 12.31 -27.68
CA GLY A 86 18.54 11.37 -28.19
C GLY A 86 18.86 9.91 -27.85
N PHE A 87 20.14 9.58 -27.79
CA PHE A 87 20.64 8.25 -27.48
C PHE A 87 20.50 7.89 -25.98
N LEU A 88 20.72 8.84 -25.07
CA LEU A 88 20.57 8.63 -23.62
C LEU A 88 19.12 8.77 -23.13
N MET A 89 18.33 9.66 -23.73
CA MET A 89 17.00 10.00 -23.20
C MET A 89 15.95 8.94 -23.55
N ARG A 90 16.02 8.33 -24.75
CA ARG A 90 15.01 7.37 -25.22
C ARG A 90 14.87 6.11 -24.35
N PRO A 91 15.97 5.44 -23.91
CA PRO A 91 15.86 4.28 -23.04
C PRO A 91 15.30 4.62 -21.65
N ILE A 92 15.60 5.81 -21.14
CA ILE A 92 15.05 6.26 -19.85
C ILE A 92 13.54 6.45 -19.97
N ASP A 93 13.09 7.11 -21.04
CA ASP A 93 11.67 7.33 -21.28
C ASP A 93 10.89 6.01 -21.47
N SER A 94 11.48 5.00 -22.12
CA SER A 94 10.85 3.68 -22.25
C SER A 94 10.69 2.97 -20.90
N VAL A 95 11.66 3.06 -19.99
CA VAL A 95 11.53 2.55 -18.62
C VAL A 95 10.45 3.30 -17.85
N VAL A 96 10.45 4.64 -17.89
CA VAL A 96 9.47 5.48 -17.18
C VAL A 96 8.05 5.23 -17.67
N THR A 97 7.83 5.16 -18.99
CA THR A 97 6.52 4.88 -19.57
C THR A 97 6.04 3.47 -19.21
N THR A 98 6.93 2.48 -19.20
CA THR A 98 6.59 1.11 -18.77
C THR A 98 6.24 1.08 -17.28
N ALA A 99 6.99 1.77 -16.43
CA ALA A 99 6.70 1.89 -15.00
C ALA A 99 5.33 2.53 -14.74
N ARG A 100 4.97 3.59 -15.49
CA ARG A 100 3.64 4.19 -15.41
C ARG A 100 2.53 3.24 -15.85
N ARG A 101 2.76 2.40 -16.86
CA ARG A 101 1.78 1.37 -17.29
C ARG A 101 1.57 0.29 -16.23
N ILE A 102 2.66 -0.22 -15.64
CA ILE A 102 2.62 -1.18 -14.53
C ILE A 102 1.86 -0.58 -13.34
N ALA A 103 2.19 0.67 -12.97
CA ALA A 103 1.47 1.38 -11.90
C ALA A 103 -0.02 1.61 -12.23
N GLY A 104 -0.36 1.76 -13.51
CA GLY A 104 -1.75 1.83 -14.01
C GLY A 104 -2.48 0.48 -14.07
N GLY A 105 -1.84 -0.62 -13.67
CA GLY A 105 -2.44 -1.96 -13.59
C GLY A 105 -2.08 -2.91 -14.73
N ASP A 106 -1.34 -2.45 -15.75
CA ASP A 106 -0.84 -3.32 -16.83
C ASP A 106 0.47 -3.98 -16.42
N LEU A 107 0.36 -5.02 -15.60
CA LEU A 107 1.50 -5.78 -15.06
C LEU A 107 2.24 -6.59 -16.12
N ALA A 108 1.66 -6.79 -17.31
CA ALA A 108 2.31 -7.50 -18.42
C ALA A 108 3.24 -6.56 -19.23
N ALA A 109 3.18 -5.25 -19.00
CA ALA A 109 4.05 -4.30 -19.68
C ALA A 109 5.53 -4.58 -19.39
N ARG A 110 6.35 -4.54 -20.43
CA ARG A 110 7.80 -4.71 -20.35
C ARG A 110 8.50 -3.62 -21.14
N VAL A 111 9.69 -3.26 -20.68
CA VAL A 111 10.55 -2.32 -21.38
C VAL A 111 10.99 -3.00 -22.68
N PRO A 112 10.74 -2.37 -23.85
CA PRO A 112 11.12 -2.94 -25.13
C PRO A 112 12.64 -3.04 -25.25
N GLY A 113 13.10 -3.95 -26.11
CA GLY A 113 14.54 -4.16 -26.34
C GLY A 113 15.26 -2.86 -26.73
N SER A 114 16.38 -2.59 -26.05
CA SER A 114 17.17 -1.39 -26.31
C SER A 114 17.97 -1.53 -27.62
N PRO A 115 18.18 -0.43 -28.38
CA PRO A 115 19.03 -0.43 -29.56
C PRO A 115 20.46 -0.95 -29.28
N PRO A 116 21.18 -1.50 -30.27
CA PRO A 116 22.48 -2.15 -30.06
C PRO A 116 23.54 -1.25 -29.43
N LEU A 117 23.48 0.05 -29.73
CA LEU A 117 24.47 1.01 -29.27
C LEU A 117 24.28 1.40 -27.81
N THR A 118 23.11 1.14 -27.18
CA THR A 118 22.74 1.63 -25.83
C THR A 118 23.81 1.30 -24.78
N PRO A 119 24.13 2.23 -23.84
CA PRO A 119 25.11 1.97 -22.78
C PRO A 119 24.74 0.73 -21.98
N LEU A 120 25.75 -0.01 -21.52
CA LEU A 120 25.56 -1.28 -20.81
C LEU A 120 24.72 -1.08 -19.55
N GLU A 121 24.98 -0.01 -18.80
CA GLU A 121 24.31 0.34 -17.55
C GLU A 121 22.79 0.53 -17.76
N LEU A 122 22.38 1.13 -18.87
CA LEU A 122 20.96 1.32 -19.21
C LEU A 122 20.30 0.00 -19.66
N ARG A 123 21.06 -0.89 -20.29
CA ARG A 123 20.58 -2.23 -20.66
C ARG A 123 20.38 -3.10 -19.41
N GLU A 124 21.31 -3.05 -18.47
CA GLU A 124 21.20 -3.72 -17.16
C GLU A 124 20.01 -3.20 -16.38
N LEU A 125 19.81 -1.87 -16.33
CA LEU A 125 18.63 -1.27 -15.71
C LEU A 125 17.33 -1.78 -16.33
N SER A 126 17.23 -1.81 -17.66
CA SER A 126 16.05 -2.29 -18.37
C SER A 126 15.78 -3.78 -18.09
N GLY A 127 16.85 -4.60 -18.06
CA GLY A 127 16.77 -6.01 -17.71
C GLY A 127 16.31 -6.23 -16.28
N GLY A 128 16.93 -5.56 -15.31
CA GLY A 128 16.57 -5.63 -13.89
C GLY A 128 15.13 -5.15 -13.64
N PHE A 129 14.70 -4.09 -14.32
CA PHE A 129 13.33 -3.60 -14.26
C PHE A 129 12.33 -4.65 -14.78
N ASN A 130 12.61 -5.29 -15.92
CA ASN A 130 11.75 -6.34 -16.48
C ASN A 130 11.67 -7.57 -15.55
N SER A 131 12.77 -7.98 -14.93
CA SER A 131 12.77 -9.07 -13.94
C SER A 131 11.99 -8.72 -12.67
N MET A 132 12.05 -7.46 -12.23
CA MET A 132 11.22 -6.98 -11.12
C MET A 132 9.73 -7.02 -11.49
N ALA A 133 9.36 -6.52 -12.69
CA ALA A 133 7.98 -6.53 -13.17
C ALA A 133 7.41 -7.95 -13.25
N GLU A 134 8.20 -8.91 -13.75
CA GLU A 134 7.83 -10.33 -13.78
C GLU A 134 7.57 -10.90 -12.38
N ARG A 135 8.47 -10.66 -11.42
CA ARG A 135 8.28 -11.11 -10.03
C ARG A 135 7.03 -10.54 -9.37
N ILE A 136 6.71 -9.27 -9.65
CA ILE A 136 5.50 -8.61 -9.14
C ILE A 136 4.26 -9.27 -9.74
N GLU A 137 4.24 -9.52 -11.05
CA GLU A 137 3.13 -10.19 -11.73
C GLU A 137 2.89 -11.60 -11.17
N ASP A 138 3.95 -12.39 -10.98
CA ASP A 138 3.87 -13.74 -10.43
C ASP A 138 3.39 -13.75 -8.98
N HIS A 139 3.93 -12.85 -8.14
CA HIS A 139 3.45 -12.71 -6.75
C HIS A 139 1.97 -12.33 -6.71
N GLN A 140 1.54 -11.41 -7.56
CA GLN A 140 0.13 -11.02 -7.58
C GLN A 140 -0.79 -12.15 -8.04
N LYS A 141 -0.37 -12.95 -9.03
CA LYS A 141 -1.10 -14.16 -9.45
C LYS A 141 -1.17 -15.17 -8.31
N ALA A 142 -0.04 -15.48 -7.67
CA ALA A 142 0.01 -16.42 -6.54
C ALA A 142 -0.88 -15.96 -5.37
N MET A 143 -0.83 -14.68 -5.01
CA MET A 143 -1.68 -14.11 -3.97
C MET A 143 -3.18 -14.21 -4.32
N ARG A 144 -3.55 -13.95 -5.57
CA ARG A 144 -4.95 -14.09 -6.02
C ARG A 144 -5.42 -15.54 -5.91
N THR A 145 -4.63 -16.50 -6.39
CA THR A 145 -4.95 -17.92 -6.28
C THR A 145 -5.10 -18.35 -4.83
N ALA A 146 -4.15 -18.00 -3.97
CA ALA A 146 -4.21 -18.33 -2.54
C ALA A 146 -5.43 -17.71 -1.84
N LEU A 147 -5.80 -16.48 -2.19
CA LEU A 147 -7.00 -15.83 -1.67
C LEU A 147 -8.28 -16.56 -2.10
N ASP A 148 -8.36 -16.97 -3.36
CA ASP A 148 -9.52 -17.68 -3.90
C ASP A 148 -9.65 -19.08 -3.30
N GLU A 149 -8.53 -19.80 -3.12
CA GLU A 149 -8.48 -21.08 -2.40
C GLU A 149 -8.92 -20.92 -0.94
N ALA A 150 -8.41 -19.93 -0.23
CA ALA A 150 -8.79 -19.65 1.16
C ALA A 150 -10.29 -19.32 1.28
N ARG A 151 -10.83 -18.53 0.33
CA ARG A 151 -12.27 -18.21 0.28
C ARG A 151 -13.12 -19.44 -0.01
N LEU A 152 -12.69 -20.30 -0.93
CA LEU A 152 -13.37 -21.55 -1.22
C LEU A 152 -13.37 -22.47 0.01
N ALA A 153 -12.21 -22.68 0.62
CA ALA A 153 -12.07 -23.50 1.83
C ALA A 153 -12.97 -23.00 2.96
N ASN A 154 -13.05 -21.68 3.18
CA ASN A 154 -13.93 -21.10 4.19
C ASN A 154 -15.40 -21.35 3.88
N ARG A 155 -15.84 -21.11 2.63
CA ARG A 155 -17.23 -21.43 2.22
C ARG A 155 -17.57 -22.91 2.42
N THR A 156 -16.70 -23.81 2.00
CA THR A 156 -16.90 -25.26 2.16
C THR A 156 -16.94 -25.66 3.63
N LYS A 157 -16.03 -25.16 4.48
CA LYS A 157 -16.07 -25.38 5.94
C LYS A 157 -17.42 -24.96 6.51
N SER A 158 -17.89 -23.81 6.09
CA SER A 158 -19.06 -23.17 6.65
C SER A 158 -20.36 -23.84 6.17
N GLU A 159 -20.43 -24.31 4.92
CA GLU A 159 -21.52 -25.16 4.41
C GLU A 159 -21.54 -26.56 5.04
N PHE A 160 -20.36 -27.19 5.19
CA PHE A 160 -20.23 -28.49 5.84
C PHE A 160 -20.78 -28.46 7.26
N LEU A 161 -20.40 -27.45 8.04
CA LEU A 161 -20.87 -27.29 9.41
C LEU A 161 -22.38 -27.08 9.47
N ALA A 162 -22.93 -26.20 8.61
CA ALA A 162 -24.37 -25.98 8.54
C ALA A 162 -25.16 -27.27 8.24
N ASN A 163 -24.71 -28.08 7.30
CA ASN A 163 -25.35 -29.36 6.98
C ASN A 163 -25.24 -30.35 8.14
N MET A 164 -24.06 -30.48 8.74
CA MET A 164 -23.84 -31.37 9.89
C MET A 164 -24.71 -30.99 11.09
N SER A 165 -25.03 -29.70 11.28
CA SER A 165 -25.98 -29.26 12.32
C SER A 165 -27.32 -29.98 12.22
N HIS A 166 -27.92 -29.98 11.03
CA HIS A 166 -29.25 -30.53 10.81
C HIS A 166 -29.23 -32.05 10.96
N GLU A 167 -28.19 -32.69 10.45
CA GLU A 167 -27.95 -34.13 10.57
C GLU A 167 -27.74 -34.56 12.02
N PHE A 168 -27.15 -33.73 12.89
CA PHE A 168 -27.02 -34.03 14.32
C PHE A 168 -28.25 -33.68 15.14
N ARG A 169 -28.92 -32.56 14.85
CA ARG A 169 -30.08 -32.10 15.62
C ARG A 169 -31.20 -33.14 15.64
N THR A 170 -31.46 -33.80 14.51
CA THR A 170 -32.54 -34.78 14.38
C THR A 170 -32.35 -36.02 15.28
N PRO A 171 -31.26 -36.80 15.19
CA PRO A 171 -31.04 -37.96 16.06
C PRO A 171 -30.88 -37.57 17.52
N LEU A 172 -30.25 -36.42 17.81
CA LEU A 172 -30.04 -35.97 19.17
C LEU A 172 -31.34 -35.54 19.84
N ASN A 173 -32.22 -34.84 19.12
CA ASN A 173 -33.57 -34.52 19.60
C ASN A 173 -34.40 -35.78 19.89
N ALA A 174 -34.24 -36.84 19.09
CA ALA A 174 -34.90 -38.12 19.37
C ALA A 174 -34.38 -38.76 20.66
N VAL A 175 -33.05 -38.81 20.86
CA VAL A 175 -32.44 -39.33 22.10
C VAL A 175 -32.87 -38.50 23.33
N ILE A 176 -32.88 -37.17 23.22
CA ILE A 176 -33.35 -36.28 24.27
C ILE A 176 -34.84 -36.51 24.55
N GLY A 177 -35.68 -36.64 23.52
CA GLY A 177 -37.11 -36.87 23.67
C GLY A 177 -37.44 -38.21 24.33
N PHE A 178 -36.78 -39.29 23.91
CA PHE A 178 -36.96 -40.61 24.51
C PHE A 178 -36.43 -40.66 25.94
N SER A 179 -35.26 -40.09 26.20
CA SER A 179 -34.72 -40.02 27.57
C SER A 179 -35.62 -39.18 28.48
N ASP A 180 -36.15 -38.03 28.02
CA ASP A 180 -37.07 -37.23 28.82
C ASP A 180 -38.38 -37.97 29.12
N THR A 181 -38.93 -38.69 28.13
CA THR A 181 -40.13 -39.52 28.31
C THR A 181 -39.90 -40.61 29.36
N MET A 182 -38.74 -41.27 29.31
CA MET A 182 -38.34 -42.29 30.30
C MET A 182 -38.09 -41.68 31.69
N ARG A 183 -37.48 -40.49 31.74
CA ARG A 183 -37.17 -39.72 32.95
C ARG A 183 -38.43 -39.33 33.70
N GLN A 184 -39.43 -38.84 32.95
CA GLN A 184 -40.75 -38.46 33.44
C GLN A 184 -41.65 -39.67 33.74
N GLN A 185 -41.22 -40.89 33.39
CA GLN A 185 -41.95 -42.14 33.64
C GLN A 185 -43.39 -42.14 33.07
N ILE A 186 -43.61 -41.46 31.93
CA ILE A 186 -44.94 -41.26 31.32
C ILE A 186 -45.63 -42.61 30.99
N LEU A 187 -44.85 -43.60 30.57
CA LEU A 187 -45.34 -44.94 30.21
C LEU A 187 -45.28 -45.94 31.39
N GLY A 188 -44.98 -45.48 32.60
CA GLY A 188 -44.85 -46.30 33.80
C GLY A 188 -43.45 -46.27 34.43
N PRO A 189 -43.29 -46.86 35.63
CA PRO A 189 -42.03 -46.82 36.37
C PRO A 189 -40.94 -47.67 35.70
N LEU A 190 -39.71 -47.15 35.68
CA LEU A 190 -38.52 -47.84 35.13
C LEU A 190 -38.07 -49.08 35.93
N GLY A 191 -38.72 -49.36 37.06
CA GLY A 191 -38.41 -50.47 37.96
C GLY A 191 -37.18 -50.24 38.85
N SER A 192 -36.00 -50.00 38.25
CA SER A 192 -34.74 -49.79 38.97
C SER A 192 -34.36 -48.32 39.09
N ALA A 193 -33.93 -47.89 40.29
CA ALA A 193 -33.41 -46.54 40.52
C ALA A 193 -32.17 -46.22 39.64
N ARG A 194 -31.33 -47.23 39.35
CA ARG A 194 -30.18 -47.06 38.44
C ARG A 194 -30.58 -46.71 37.01
N TYR A 195 -31.70 -47.23 36.51
CA TYR A 195 -32.16 -46.85 35.18
C TYR A 195 -32.60 -45.39 35.12
N ARG A 196 -33.18 -44.86 36.20
CA ARG A 196 -33.51 -43.44 36.30
C ARG A 196 -32.25 -42.58 36.20
N GLU A 197 -31.20 -42.94 36.94
CA GLU A 197 -29.90 -42.24 36.89
C GLU A 197 -29.27 -42.28 35.49
N TYR A 198 -29.29 -43.44 34.81
CA TYR A 198 -28.75 -43.55 33.46
C TYR A 198 -29.53 -42.71 32.45
N VAL A 199 -30.86 -42.71 32.53
CA VAL A 199 -31.71 -41.90 31.66
C VAL A 199 -31.48 -40.41 31.89
N GLU A 200 -31.32 -39.97 33.15
CA GLU A 200 -30.96 -38.60 33.50
C GLU A 200 -29.61 -38.20 32.89
N ASN A 201 -28.61 -39.08 33.00
CA ASN A 201 -27.29 -38.86 32.40
C ASN A 201 -27.34 -38.78 30.87
N ILE A 202 -28.11 -39.65 30.20
CA ILE A 202 -28.32 -39.60 28.75
C ILE A 202 -28.98 -38.29 28.34
N TYR A 203 -30.02 -37.86 29.06
CA TYR A 203 -30.73 -36.62 28.81
C TYR A 203 -29.81 -35.40 28.93
N ASN A 204 -29.07 -35.30 30.04
CA ASN A 204 -28.16 -34.20 30.31
C ASN A 204 -27.00 -34.18 29.30
N SER A 205 -26.43 -35.33 28.96
CA SER A 205 -25.37 -35.44 27.96
C SER A 205 -25.86 -35.05 26.56
N GLY A 206 -27.07 -35.48 26.17
CA GLY A 206 -27.68 -35.12 24.89
C GLY A 206 -27.93 -33.62 24.78
N LYS A 207 -28.47 -33.00 25.83
CA LYS A 207 -28.66 -31.53 25.88
C LYS A 207 -27.33 -30.79 25.81
N HIS A 208 -26.32 -31.27 26.51
CA HIS A 208 -25.00 -30.64 26.49
C HIS A 208 -24.35 -30.71 25.10
N LEU A 209 -24.40 -31.86 24.43
CA LEU A 209 -23.87 -32.02 23.08
C LEU A 209 -24.63 -31.13 22.07
N LEU A 210 -25.95 -31.00 22.22
CA LEU A 210 -26.75 -30.14 21.35
C LEU A 210 -26.33 -28.67 21.49
N ALA A 211 -26.07 -28.23 22.73
CA ALA A 211 -25.60 -26.88 23.02
C ALA A 211 -24.22 -26.63 22.37
N ILE A 212 -23.25 -27.53 22.57
CA ILE A 212 -21.91 -27.42 21.97
C ILE A 212 -22.00 -27.34 20.44
N ILE A 213 -22.80 -28.20 19.81
CA ILE A 213 -22.98 -28.18 18.36
C ILE A 213 -23.56 -26.84 17.93
N SER A 214 -24.59 -26.35 18.63
CA SER A 214 -25.20 -25.05 18.35
C SER A 214 -24.20 -23.90 18.46
N ASP A 215 -23.37 -23.90 19.50
CA ASP A 215 -22.38 -22.85 19.75
C ASP A 215 -21.28 -22.83 18.66
N ILE A 216 -20.79 -24.01 18.25
CA ILE A 216 -19.80 -24.14 17.17
C ILE A 216 -20.37 -23.59 15.85
N LEU A 217 -21.66 -23.80 15.59
CA LEU A 217 -22.30 -23.34 14.37
C LEU A 217 -22.55 -21.85 14.37
N ASP A 218 -23.02 -21.30 15.49
CA ASP A 218 -23.18 -19.87 15.65
C ASP A 218 -21.83 -19.16 15.46
N LEU A 219 -20.76 -19.67 16.07
CA LEU A 219 -19.39 -19.17 15.83
C LEU A 219 -19.00 -19.25 14.36
N SER A 220 -19.27 -20.38 13.69
CA SER A 220 -18.92 -20.58 12.28
C SER A 220 -19.70 -19.65 11.34
N LYS A 221 -20.93 -19.29 11.67
CA LYS A 221 -21.72 -18.28 10.94
C LYS A 221 -21.15 -16.88 11.14
N ILE A 222 -20.71 -16.56 12.36
CA ILE A 222 -20.06 -15.28 12.68
C ILE A 222 -18.74 -15.14 11.91
N GLU A 223 -17.86 -16.15 11.94
CA GLU A 223 -16.58 -16.16 11.21
C GLU A 223 -16.77 -15.98 9.69
N ALA A 224 -17.87 -16.49 9.15
CA ALA A 224 -18.19 -16.37 7.73
C ALA A 224 -18.94 -15.07 7.36
N GLY A 225 -19.28 -14.22 8.34
CA GLY A 225 -20.11 -13.03 8.11
C GLY A 225 -21.54 -13.34 7.63
N ARG A 226 -22.04 -14.54 7.95
CA ARG A 226 -23.37 -15.05 7.54
C ARG A 226 -24.36 -15.15 8.71
N MET A 227 -24.03 -14.54 9.84
CA MET A 227 -24.99 -14.44 10.94
C MET A 227 -25.99 -13.34 10.61
N ASP A 228 -27.22 -13.73 10.31
CA ASP A 228 -28.33 -12.79 10.18
C ASP A 228 -28.67 -12.21 11.55
N ILE A 229 -28.57 -10.89 11.68
CA ILE A 229 -28.99 -10.15 12.86
C ILE A 229 -30.26 -9.41 12.48
N GLU A 230 -31.39 -9.82 13.05
CA GLU A 230 -32.66 -9.12 12.91
C GLU A 230 -32.63 -7.87 13.78
N ASP A 231 -32.72 -6.69 13.17
CA ASP A 231 -32.71 -5.42 13.87
C ASP A 231 -34.14 -5.04 14.26
N ASP A 232 -34.46 -5.06 15.55
CA ASP A 232 -35.79 -4.83 16.09
C ASP A 232 -35.77 -3.78 17.22
N ILE A 233 -36.88 -3.09 17.44
CA ILE A 233 -37.06 -2.14 18.55
C ILE A 233 -37.89 -2.81 19.64
N PHE A 234 -37.29 -3.05 20.80
CA PHE A 234 -37.93 -3.79 21.89
C PHE A 234 -37.69 -3.16 23.27
N ASP A 235 -38.55 -3.49 24.22
CA ASP A 235 -38.44 -3.07 25.62
C ASP A 235 -37.33 -3.88 26.33
N ALA A 236 -36.32 -3.17 26.85
CA ALA A 236 -35.20 -3.79 27.55
C ALA A 236 -35.63 -4.48 28.85
N ALA A 237 -36.56 -3.90 29.60
CA ALA A 237 -37.03 -4.46 30.87
C ALA A 237 -37.81 -5.76 30.63
N GLU A 238 -38.65 -5.80 29.59
CA GLU A 238 -39.34 -7.03 29.18
C GLU A 238 -38.34 -8.13 28.82
N MET A 239 -37.34 -7.83 27.99
CA MET A 239 -36.31 -8.79 27.57
C MET A 239 -35.49 -9.33 28.75
N ILE A 240 -35.16 -8.47 29.72
CA ILE A 240 -34.47 -8.87 30.95
C ILE A 240 -35.35 -9.79 31.80
N GLU A 241 -36.62 -9.44 32.02
CA GLU A 241 -37.53 -10.28 32.82
C GLU A 241 -37.75 -11.64 32.15
N GLU A 242 -37.96 -11.68 30.83
CA GLU A 242 -38.03 -12.93 30.08
C GLU A 242 -36.77 -13.81 30.24
N SER A 243 -35.60 -13.19 30.34
CA SER A 243 -34.33 -13.88 30.57
C SER A 243 -34.25 -14.43 31.99
N LEU A 244 -34.66 -13.64 32.98
CA LEU A 244 -34.68 -14.02 34.40
C LEU A 244 -35.65 -15.18 34.66
N VAL A 245 -36.83 -15.19 34.02
CA VAL A 245 -37.81 -16.29 34.14
C VAL A 245 -37.20 -17.65 33.77
N LEU A 246 -36.28 -17.69 32.79
CA LEU A 246 -35.60 -18.93 32.39
C LEU A 246 -34.55 -19.41 33.41
N ILE A 247 -33.99 -18.49 34.20
CA ILE A 247 -32.88 -18.77 35.12
C ILE A 247 -33.34 -18.99 36.56
N ARG A 248 -34.43 -18.34 37.00
CA ARG A 248 -35.00 -18.47 38.36
C ARG A 248 -35.13 -19.93 38.83
N PRO A 249 -35.64 -20.89 38.03
CA PRO A 249 -35.74 -22.29 38.48
C PRO A 249 -34.38 -22.93 38.76
N ARG A 250 -33.38 -22.65 37.91
CA ARG A 250 -32.01 -23.18 38.07
C ARG A 250 -31.31 -22.59 39.29
N ALA A 251 -31.47 -21.29 39.51
CA ALA A 251 -30.95 -20.62 40.71
C ALA A 251 -31.58 -21.19 41.99
N ALA A 252 -32.90 -21.43 41.98
CA ALA A 252 -33.60 -22.04 43.10
C ALA A 252 -33.17 -23.48 43.37
N GLU A 253 -32.99 -24.29 42.33
CA GLU A 253 -32.48 -25.67 42.43
C GLU A 253 -31.05 -25.72 42.98
N ALA A 254 -30.23 -24.71 42.68
CA ALA A 254 -28.88 -24.55 43.24
C ALA A 254 -28.85 -23.86 44.62
N GLU A 255 -30.01 -23.54 45.20
CA GLU A 255 -30.18 -22.83 46.47
C GLU A 255 -29.44 -21.46 46.50
N LEU A 256 -29.53 -20.72 45.40
CA LEU A 256 -28.95 -19.38 45.25
C LEU A 256 -29.99 -18.28 45.47
N THR A 257 -29.53 -17.17 46.03
CA THR A 257 -30.34 -15.93 46.09
C THR A 257 -30.21 -15.18 44.77
N MET A 258 -31.35 -14.80 44.18
CA MET A 258 -31.39 -14.04 42.95
C MET A 258 -31.92 -12.62 43.24
N GLU A 259 -31.08 -11.61 42.99
CA GLU A 259 -31.42 -10.20 43.21
C GLU A 259 -31.59 -9.48 41.87
N VAL A 260 -32.64 -8.68 41.73
CA VAL A 260 -32.95 -7.96 40.50
C VAL A 260 -33.20 -6.50 40.83
N GLU A 261 -32.35 -5.63 40.28
CA GLU A 261 -32.40 -4.17 40.45
C GLU A 261 -32.59 -3.52 39.08
N THR A 262 -33.84 -3.44 38.63
CA THR A 262 -34.17 -2.83 37.33
C THR A 262 -34.59 -1.37 37.53
N GLU A 263 -33.94 -0.45 36.81
CA GLU A 263 -34.29 0.98 36.81
C GLU A 263 -35.62 1.16 36.06
N THR A 264 -36.49 2.05 36.53
CA THR A 264 -37.79 2.27 35.87
C THR A 264 -37.64 3.09 34.58
N GLY A 265 -38.43 2.72 33.57
CA GLY A 265 -38.58 3.46 32.33
C GLY A 265 -37.44 3.32 31.32
N LEU A 266 -36.65 2.24 31.36
CA LEU A 266 -35.51 1.98 30.45
C LEU A 266 -35.84 2.34 28.99
N PRO A 267 -34.87 2.88 28.23
CA PRO A 267 -35.12 3.22 26.84
C PRO A 267 -35.35 1.94 26.01
N PRO A 268 -36.16 2.00 24.94
CA PRO A 268 -36.25 0.90 23.99
C PRO A 268 -34.88 0.69 23.31
N LEU A 269 -34.51 -0.57 23.12
CA LEU A 269 -33.27 -0.94 22.44
C LEU A 269 -33.55 -1.26 20.99
N ARG A 270 -32.63 -0.85 20.11
CA ARG A 270 -32.60 -1.26 18.71
C ARG A 270 -31.49 -2.29 18.52
N ALA A 271 -31.87 -3.57 18.46
CA ALA A 271 -30.98 -4.71 18.28
C ALA A 271 -31.78 -5.98 17.97
N SER A 272 -31.11 -7.12 17.81
CA SER A 272 -31.79 -8.42 17.84
C SER A 272 -32.20 -8.80 19.27
N LYS A 273 -33.50 -8.73 19.59
CA LYS A 273 -34.07 -9.21 20.88
C LYS A 273 -33.62 -10.63 21.20
N VAL A 274 -33.61 -11.53 20.21
CA VAL A 274 -33.24 -12.95 20.37
C VAL A 274 -31.77 -13.11 20.80
N LYS A 275 -30.83 -12.51 20.06
CA LYS A 275 -29.40 -12.52 20.39
C LYS A 275 -29.07 -11.82 21.70
N MET A 276 -29.72 -10.70 22.03
CA MET A 276 -29.51 -10.04 23.31
C MET A 276 -29.98 -10.90 24.49
N LYS A 277 -31.14 -11.54 24.35
CA LYS A 277 -31.64 -12.53 25.32
C LYS A 277 -30.68 -13.73 25.45
N GLN A 278 -30.11 -14.21 24.35
CA GLN A 278 -29.09 -15.28 24.36
C GLN A 278 -27.85 -14.87 25.17
N VAL A 279 -27.36 -13.64 24.99
CA VAL A 279 -26.24 -13.09 25.79
C VAL A 279 -26.59 -13.07 27.28
N LEU A 280 -27.73 -12.49 27.65
CA LEU A 280 -28.14 -12.41 29.06
C LEU A 280 -28.32 -13.78 29.71
N VAL A 281 -29.01 -14.70 29.03
CA VAL A 281 -29.22 -16.07 29.53
C VAL A 281 -27.89 -16.80 29.72
N ASN A 282 -26.94 -16.65 28.79
CA ASN A 282 -25.62 -17.28 28.91
C ASN A 282 -24.83 -16.73 30.11
N LEU A 283 -24.82 -15.40 30.28
CA LEU A 283 -24.12 -14.77 31.40
C LEU A 283 -24.76 -15.14 32.75
N LEU A 284 -26.10 -15.10 32.85
CA LEU A 284 -26.84 -15.51 34.05
C LEU A 284 -26.66 -17.00 34.35
N ALA A 285 -26.66 -17.87 33.34
CA ALA A 285 -26.41 -19.30 33.51
C ALA A 285 -24.99 -19.58 34.01
N ASN A 286 -23.99 -18.84 33.51
CA ASN A 286 -22.63 -18.92 34.01
C ASN A 286 -22.54 -18.46 35.47
N ALA A 287 -23.15 -17.32 35.81
CA ALA A 287 -23.21 -16.83 37.18
C ALA A 287 -23.81 -17.87 38.14
N VAL A 288 -24.93 -18.50 37.78
CA VAL A 288 -25.53 -19.60 38.58
C VAL A 288 -24.60 -20.80 38.67
N ARG A 289 -23.95 -21.19 37.58
CA ARG A 289 -23.06 -22.36 37.54
C ARG A 289 -21.83 -22.21 38.44
N PHE A 290 -21.26 -21.01 38.53
CA PHE A 290 -20.00 -20.75 39.24
C PHE A 290 -20.20 -20.21 40.67
N THR A 291 -21.45 -19.99 41.08
CA THR A 291 -21.79 -19.58 42.44
C THR A 291 -22.08 -20.79 43.33
N PRO A 292 -21.36 -20.97 44.45
CA PRO A 292 -21.67 -22.02 45.42
C PRO A 292 -23.05 -21.82 46.08
N THR A 293 -23.64 -22.93 46.54
CA THR A 293 -24.89 -22.97 47.32
C THR A 293 -24.92 -21.90 48.43
N GLY A 294 -26.03 -21.17 48.54
CA GLY A 294 -26.18 -20.04 49.47
C GLY A 294 -25.56 -18.71 49.00
N GLY A 295 -24.92 -18.68 47.82
CA GLY A 295 -24.43 -17.45 47.21
C GLY A 295 -25.53 -16.61 46.55
N THR A 296 -25.12 -15.49 45.95
CA THR A 296 -26.03 -14.50 45.35
C THR A 296 -25.64 -14.20 43.90
N VAL A 297 -26.65 -14.17 43.02
CA VAL A 297 -26.54 -13.65 41.64
C VAL A 297 -27.43 -12.43 41.51
N ARG A 298 -26.83 -11.29 41.15
CA ARG A 298 -27.50 -10.00 40.98
C ARG A 298 -27.54 -9.59 39.51
N CYS A 299 -28.71 -9.23 39.01
CA CYS A 299 -28.91 -8.55 37.74
C CYS A 299 -29.33 -7.10 38.02
N SER A 300 -28.56 -6.12 37.55
CA SER A 300 -28.85 -4.70 37.75
C SER A 300 -28.79 -3.94 36.43
N THR A 301 -29.61 -2.90 36.31
CA THR A 301 -29.58 -2.00 35.15
C THR A 301 -29.34 -0.57 35.58
N ALA A 302 -28.60 0.19 34.77
CA ALA A 302 -28.39 1.61 34.97
C ALA A 302 -28.29 2.33 33.63
N ARG A 303 -28.75 3.58 33.55
CA ARG A 303 -28.44 4.45 32.41
C ARG A 303 -27.04 5.04 32.52
N GLY A 304 -26.31 5.00 31.41
CA GLY A 304 -25.06 5.73 31.21
C GLY A 304 -25.32 7.23 31.00
N LEU A 305 -24.30 8.04 31.23
CA LEU A 305 -24.35 9.49 31.06
C LEU A 305 -24.62 9.91 29.61
N ASP A 306 -24.22 9.08 28.65
CA ASP A 306 -24.36 9.33 27.21
C ASP A 306 -25.66 8.76 26.62
N GLY A 307 -26.57 8.23 27.46
CA GLY A 307 -27.83 7.62 27.04
C GLY A 307 -27.77 6.11 26.83
N ASP A 308 -26.63 5.48 27.09
CA ASP A 308 -26.44 4.03 27.01
C ASP A 308 -27.19 3.28 28.11
N LEU A 309 -27.54 2.01 27.84
CA LEU A 309 -28.05 1.09 28.86
C LEU A 309 -26.94 0.17 29.34
N HIS A 310 -26.66 0.20 30.64
CA HIS A 310 -25.78 -0.78 31.28
C HIS A 310 -26.62 -1.89 31.89
N ILE A 311 -26.34 -3.12 31.50
CA ILE A 311 -26.87 -4.33 32.14
C ILE A 311 -25.68 -5.01 32.83
N ARG A 312 -25.73 -5.13 34.16
CA ARG A 312 -24.68 -5.71 34.97
C ARG A 312 -25.17 -6.98 35.62
N ILE A 313 -24.42 -8.06 35.41
CA ILE A 313 -24.59 -9.34 36.08
C ILE A 313 -23.42 -9.49 37.04
N SER A 314 -23.70 -9.78 38.29
CA SER A 314 -22.70 -9.95 39.35
C SER A 314 -23.03 -11.18 40.16
N ASP A 315 -22.01 -11.93 40.55
CA ASP A 315 -22.17 -13.13 41.33
C ASP A 315 -21.15 -13.20 42.46
N THR A 316 -21.45 -13.99 43.49
CA THR A 316 -20.54 -14.24 44.62
C THR A 316 -19.80 -15.57 44.45
N GLY A 317 -19.55 -15.97 43.21
CA GLY A 317 -18.88 -17.22 42.88
C GLY A 317 -17.38 -17.19 43.06
N ILE A 318 -16.73 -18.22 42.52
CA ILE A 318 -15.27 -18.42 42.63
C ILE A 318 -14.43 -17.33 41.96
N GLY A 319 -15.05 -16.51 41.10
CA GLY A 319 -14.36 -15.51 40.30
C GLY A 319 -13.43 -16.11 39.25
N MET A 320 -12.61 -15.25 38.65
CA MET A 320 -11.57 -15.61 37.69
C MET A 320 -10.26 -14.95 38.13
N THR A 321 -9.14 -15.64 37.90
CA THR A 321 -7.80 -15.08 38.07
C THR A 321 -7.50 -14.08 36.95
N ALA A 322 -6.48 -13.23 37.12
CA ALA A 322 -6.07 -12.27 36.10
C ALA A 322 -5.58 -12.92 34.78
N GLU A 323 -5.16 -14.19 34.84
CA GLU A 323 -4.74 -14.97 33.68
C GLU A 323 -5.91 -15.60 32.92
N GLU A 324 -7.09 -15.67 33.55
CA GLU A 324 -8.34 -16.21 32.98
C GLU A 324 -9.25 -15.12 32.38
N ILE A 325 -8.92 -13.83 32.56
CA ILE A 325 -9.61 -12.65 32.00
C ILE A 325 -9.04 -12.31 30.62
#